data_AF-A0A2V7YH84-F1
#
_entry.id   AF-A0A2V7YH84-F1
#
_cell.length_a   1.000
_cell.length_b   1.000
_cell.length_c   1.000
_cell.angle_alpha   90.00
_cell.angle_beta   90.00
_cell.angle_gamma   90.00
#
_symmetry.space_group_name_H-M   'P 1'
#
loop_
_entity.id
_entity.type
_entity.pdbx_description
1 polymer ?
#
loop_
_entity_poly.entity_id
_entity_poly.type
_entity_poly.pdbx_seq_one_letter_code
_entity_poly.pdbx_strand_id
1 'polypeptide(L)' 'MLHLKPEDREVILARLELGLSYQQIAQSLGRPSADAARVAVSRALLRLAREMAHG' A
#
# COMPACT_ATOMS: atom_id res chain seq x y z
N MET A 1 7.26 6.78 -16.15
CA MET A 1 7.41 5.62 -15.26
C MET A 1 6.87 6.04 -13.90
N LEU A 2 5.87 5.37 -13.33
CA LEU A 2 5.20 5.82 -12.10
C LEU A 2 6.19 5.87 -10.92
N HIS A 3 6.39 7.04 -10.29
CA HIS A 3 7.35 7.20 -9.19
C HIS A 3 6.70 6.90 -7.83
N LEU A 4 6.53 5.61 -7.54
CA LEU A 4 6.12 5.15 -6.22
C LEU A 4 7.33 4.82 -5.35
N LYS A 5 7.25 5.18 -4.06
CA LYS A 5 8.22 4.71 -3.08
C LYS A 5 8.15 3.18 -2.97
N PRO A 6 9.25 2.46 -2.67
CA PRO A 6 9.24 1.02 -2.50
C PRO A 6 8.18 0.54 -1.48
N GLU A 7 8.06 1.25 -0.36
CA GLU A 7 7.06 0.98 0.68
C GLU A 7 5.61 1.08 0.20
N ASP A 8 5.31 2.01 -0.72
CA ASP A 8 3.97 2.20 -1.27
C ASP A 8 3.63 1.05 -2.23
N ARG A 9 4.63 0.61 -3.02
CA ARG A 9 4.47 -0.53 -3.92
C ARG A 9 4.19 -1.82 -3.16
N GLU A 10 4.92 -2.09 -2.09
CA GLU A 10 4.75 -3.30 -1.28
C GLU A 10 3.35 -3.42 -0.68
N VAL A 11 2.82 -2.34 -0.10
CA VAL A 11 1.46 -2.36 0.48
C VAL A 11 0.37 -2.49 -0.59
N ILE A 12 0.61 -1.96 -1.79
CA ILE A 12 -0.32 -2.10 -2.93
C ILE A 12 -0.35 -3.56 -3.41
N LEU A 13 0.83 -4.17 -3.63
CA LEU A 13 0.94 -5.57 -4.04
C LEU A 13 0.30 -6.50 -2.99
N ALA A 14 0.61 -6.27 -1.72
CA ALA A 14 0.04 -7.05 -0.63
C ALA A 14 -1.49 -6.98 -0.58
N ARG A 15 -2.08 -5.80 -0.85
CA ARG A 15 -3.54 -5.63 -0.80
C ARG A 15 -4.26 -6.09 -2.07
N LEU A 16 -3.74 -5.74 -3.25
CA LEU A 16 -4.44 -5.93 -4.52
C LEU A 16 -4.08 -7.23 -5.23
N GLU A 17 -2.80 -7.63 -5.22
CA GLU A 17 -2.34 -8.84 -5.89
C GLU A 17 -2.46 -10.06 -4.96
N LEU A 18 -1.99 -9.93 -3.72
CA LEU A 18 -1.97 -11.04 -2.75
C LEU A 18 -3.27 -11.14 -1.93
N GLY A 19 -4.17 -10.17 -2.04
CA GLY A 19 -5.47 -10.18 -1.35
C GLY A 19 -5.40 -10.15 0.18
N LEU A 20 -4.25 -9.78 0.76
CA LEU A 20 -4.06 -9.83 2.22
C LEU A 20 -5.01 -8.86 2.95
N SER A 21 -5.52 -9.29 4.10
CA SER A 21 -6.23 -8.41 5.04
C SER A 21 -5.27 -7.38 5.65
N TYR A 22 -5.79 -6.27 6.19
CA TYR A 22 -4.94 -5.27 6.84
C TYR A 22 -4.14 -5.83 8.02
N GLN A 23 -4.68 -6.81 8.74
CA GLN A 23 -3.97 -7.51 9.81
C GLN A 23 -2.79 -8.33 9.25
N GLN A 24 -2.99 -9.08 8.17
CA GLN A 24 -1.92 -9.84 7.52
C GLN A 24 -0.85 -8.91 6.93
N ILE A 25 -1.24 -7.76 6.35
CA ILE A 25 -0.30 -6.75 5.87
C ILE A 25 0.52 -6.18 7.04
N ALA A 26 -0.12 -5.90 8.17
CA ALA A 26 0.59 -5.40 9.36
C ALA A 26 1.63 -6.39 9.87
N GLN A 27 1.27 -7.67 9.94
CA GLN A 27 2.20 -8.74 10.34
C GLN A 27 3.33 -8.92 9.31
N SER A 28 3.00 -8.96 8.02
CA SER A 28 3.97 -9.25 6.94
C SER A 28 4.96 -8.12 6.70
N LEU A 29 4.53 -6.86 6.88
CA LEU A 29 5.33 -5.66 6.61
C LEU A 29 5.73 -4.89 7.88
N GLY A 30 5.60 -5.50 9.05
CA GLY A 30 6.03 -4.91 10.33
C GLY A 30 5.29 -3.62 10.71
N ARG A 31 4.02 -3.45 10.33
CA ARG A 31 3.22 -2.29 10.76
C ARG A 31 2.69 -2.52 12.17
N PRO A 32 2.61 -1.49 13.02
CA PRO A 32 2.27 -1.64 14.44
C PRO A 32 0.82 -2.07 14.70
N SER A 33 -0.07 -1.95 13.72
CA SER A 33 -1.46 -2.38 13.81
C SER A 33 -2.11 -2.56 12.44
N ALA A 34 -3.25 -3.25 12.39
CA ALA A 34 -4.08 -3.34 11.20
C ALA A 34 -4.53 -1.95 10.70
N ASP A 35 -4.82 -1.01 11.61
CA ASP A 35 -5.16 0.36 11.23
C ASP A 35 -3.98 1.11 10.61
N ALA A 36 -2.76 0.92 11.11
CA ALA A 36 -1.56 1.48 10.51
C ALA A 36 -1.35 0.93 9.08
N ALA A 37 -1.59 -0.36 8.87
CA ALA A 37 -1.57 -0.97 7.54
C ALA A 37 -2.67 -0.40 6.63
N ARG A 38 -3.90 -0.23 7.13
CA ARG A 38 -5.00 0.39 6.38
C ARG A 38 -4.65 1.80 5.91
N VAL A 39 -4.12 2.63 6.80
CA VAL A 39 -3.71 4.01 6.47
C VAL A 39 -2.56 4.01 5.45
N ALA A 40 -1.60 3.09 5.57
CA ALA A 40 -0.52 2.94 4.59
C ALA A 40 -1.08 2.59 3.20
N VAL A 41 -1.96 1.59 3.10
CA VAL A 41 -2.63 1.20 1.85
C VAL A 41 -3.39 2.38 1.24
N SER A 42 -4.23 3.07 2.02
CA SER A 42 -4.99 4.21 1.50
C SER A 42 -4.09 5.32 0.95
N ARG A 43 -2.99 5.64 1.64
CA ARG A 43 -2.03 6.66 1.17
C ARG A 43 -1.28 6.23 -0.09
N ALA A 44 -0.88 4.97 -0.17
CA ALA A 44 -0.20 4.42 -1.34
C ALA A 44 -1.11 4.44 -2.58
N LEU A 45 -2.39 4.04 -2.44
CA LEU A 45 -3.37 4.09 -3.52
C LEU A 45 -3.64 5.53 -3.99
N LEU A 46 -3.75 6.49 -3.08
CA LEU A 46 -3.89 7.91 -3.44
C LEU A 46 -2.65 8.48 -4.16
N ARG A 47 -1.45 8.00 -3.84
CA ARG A 47 -0.23 8.37 -4.58
C ARG A 47 -0.23 7.75 -5.97
N LEU A 48 -0.54 6.45 -6.09
CA LEU A 48 -0.66 5.77 -7.37
C LEU A 48 -1.67 6.48 -8.29
N ALA A 49 -2.87 6.79 -7.80
CA ALA A 49 -3.89 7.47 -8.58
C ALA A 49 -3.43 8.84 -9.09
N ARG A 50 -2.67 9.59 -8.27
CA ARG A 50 -2.07 10.86 -8.70
C ARG A 50 -1.03 10.66 -9.79
N GLU A 51 -0.11 9.72 -9.62
CA GLU A 51 0.91 9.42 -10.63
C GLU A 51 0.27 8.98 -11.97
N MET A 52 -0.84 8.22 -11.92
CA MET A 52 -1.60 7.83 -13.11
C MET A 52 -2.34 9.00 -13.77
N ALA A 53 -2.81 9.96 -12.99
CA ALA A 53 -3.52 11.14 -13.51
C ALA A 53 -2.57 12.19 -14.14
N HIS A 54 -1.29 12.18 -13.78
CA HIS A 54 -0.27 13.10 -14.30
C HIS A 54 0.65 12.45 -15.36
N GLY A 55 0.39 11.18 -15.71
CA GLY A 55 1.18 10.39 -16.65
C GLY A 55 0.62 10.34 -18.06
#